data_AF-A0A4Y7ZSJ4-F1
#
_entry.id   AF-A0A4Y7ZSJ4-F1
#
_cell.length_a   1.000
_cell.length_b   1.000
_cell.length_c   1.000
_cell.angle_alpha   90.00
_cell.angle_beta   90.00
_cell.angle_gamma   90.00
#
_symmetry.space_group_name_H-M   'P 1'
#
loop_
_entity.id
_entity.type
_entity.pdbx_description
1 polymer ?
#
loop_
_entity_poly.entity_id
_entity_poly.type
_entity_poly.pdbx_seq_one_letter_code
_entity_poly.pdbx_strand_id
1 'polypeptide(L)'
;MHSGPSLEYRIIGTVEVGTPVSTLKYNEATKFMQVKSPTGRVGWVKLSELQKQPPAKKLLPEVQKKLQASEDKLKTINDDNKQVMADKVQAIIDKDSLIAQLESEKKTLRDTISDLETRNMELDLLQDTKDERVKMEWLMYGGSVLFFGMVVGLILPFVPRRKKRSDSW
;
A
#
# COMPACT_ATOMS: atom_id res chain seq x y z
N MET A 1 -18.48 -47.16 48.41
CA MET A 1 -17.11 -47.49 48.86
C MET A 1 -17.18 -48.60 49.89
N HIS A 2 -16.33 -49.61 49.76
CA HIS A 2 -16.26 -50.76 50.67
C HIS A 2 -14.99 -50.73 51.52
N SER A 3 -15.01 -51.36 52.71
CA SER A 3 -13.83 -51.47 53.59
C SER A 3 -12.75 -52.40 53.07
N GLY A 4 -13.09 -53.32 52.15
CA GLY A 4 -12.16 -54.25 51.53
C GLY A 4 -12.39 -54.41 50.03
N PRO A 5 -11.50 -55.13 49.33
CA PRO A 5 -11.45 -55.20 47.87
C PRO A 5 -12.51 -56.15 47.29
N SER A 6 -13.72 -56.26 47.86
CA SER A 6 -14.83 -57.04 47.30
C SER A 6 -16.19 -56.50 47.76
N LEU A 7 -17.28 -56.97 47.15
CA LEU A 7 -18.66 -56.60 47.50
C LEU A 7 -19.10 -57.15 48.87
N GLU A 8 -18.42 -58.19 49.38
CA GLU A 8 -18.72 -58.82 50.67
C GLU A 8 -18.33 -57.95 51.88
N TYR A 9 -17.52 -56.92 51.64
CA TYR A 9 -17.08 -56.00 52.68
C TYR A 9 -18.11 -54.91 52.94
N ARG A 10 -18.27 -54.54 54.22
CA ARG A 10 -19.16 -53.48 54.68
C ARG A 10 -18.97 -52.19 53.89
N ILE A 11 -20.07 -51.57 53.49
CA ILE A 11 -20.08 -50.25 52.87
C ILE A 11 -19.68 -49.23 53.94
N ILE A 12 -18.59 -48.51 53.69
CA ILE A 12 -18.02 -47.49 54.60
C ILE A 12 -18.35 -46.06 54.18
N GLY A 13 -18.98 -45.90 53.02
CA GLY A 13 -19.45 -44.60 52.55
C GLY A 13 -19.91 -44.59 51.10
N THR A 14 -20.69 -43.58 50.77
CA THR A 14 -21.14 -43.27 49.41
C THR A 14 -20.26 -42.15 48.85
N VAL A 15 -19.91 -42.22 47.57
CA VAL A 15 -19.17 -41.16 46.87
C VAL A 15 -20.05 -40.68 45.72
N GLU A 16 -20.27 -39.38 45.64
CA GLU A 16 -21.03 -38.79 44.55
C GLU A 16 -20.26 -38.89 43.22
N VAL A 17 -21.01 -39.08 42.13
CA VAL A 17 -20.45 -39.12 40.78
C VAL A 17 -19.74 -37.80 40.46
N GLY A 18 -18.48 -37.88 40.03
CA GLY A 18 -17.68 -36.69 39.71
C GLY A 18 -16.84 -36.13 40.87
N THR A 19 -16.84 -36.81 42.02
CA THR A 19 -15.91 -36.55 43.12
C THR A 19 -14.49 -36.94 42.68
N PRO A 20 -13.50 -36.03 42.76
CA PRO A 20 -12.12 -36.38 42.47
C PRO A 20 -11.59 -37.30 43.57
N VAL A 21 -10.97 -38.42 43.18
CA VAL A 21 -10.40 -39.40 44.11
C VAL A 21 -8.96 -39.71 43.72
N SER A 22 -8.09 -39.87 44.72
CA SER A 22 -6.71 -40.29 44.48
C SER A 22 -6.63 -41.81 44.52
N THR A 23 -6.05 -42.43 43.50
CA THR A 23 -5.86 -43.88 43.44
C THR A 23 -4.61 -44.27 44.24
N LEU A 24 -4.71 -45.32 45.05
CA LEU A 24 -3.63 -45.79 45.94
C LEU A 24 -3.12 -47.17 45.54
N LYS A 25 -4.00 -48.17 45.57
CA LYS A 25 -3.64 -49.58 45.33
C LYS A 25 -4.66 -50.26 44.44
N TYR A 26 -4.20 -51.06 43.50
CA TYR A 26 -5.05 -51.87 42.65
C TYR A 26 -5.00 -53.33 43.08
N ASN A 27 -6.15 -54.01 43.09
CA ASN A 27 -6.26 -55.44 43.31
C ASN A 27 -6.71 -56.12 42.01
N GLU A 28 -5.81 -56.87 41.39
CA GLU A 28 -6.05 -57.57 40.13
C GLU A 28 -7.07 -58.70 40.24
N ALA A 29 -7.11 -59.40 41.39
CA ALA A 29 -7.98 -60.56 41.59
C ALA A 29 -9.46 -60.18 41.63
N THR A 30 -9.79 -59.01 42.16
CA THR A 30 -11.17 -58.56 42.35
C THR A 30 -11.55 -57.35 41.51
N LYS A 31 -10.58 -56.74 40.80
CA LYS A 31 -10.75 -55.52 39.99
C LYS A 31 -11.23 -54.30 40.80
N PHE A 32 -10.89 -54.26 42.09
CA PHE A 32 -11.14 -53.11 42.96
C PHE A 32 -9.89 -52.24 43.06
N MET A 33 -10.12 -50.93 43.16
CA MET A 33 -9.10 -49.93 43.37
C MET A 33 -9.34 -49.24 44.70
N GLN A 34 -8.32 -49.20 45.54
CA GLN A 34 -8.30 -48.44 46.77
C GLN A 34 -8.12 -46.97 46.41
N VAL A 35 -9.06 -46.14 46.84
CA VAL A 35 -9.10 -44.72 46.55
C VAL A 35 -9.22 -43.91 47.84
N LYS A 36 -8.58 -42.73 47.86
CA LYS A 36 -8.69 -41.74 48.93
C LYS A 36 -9.66 -40.65 48.48
N SER A 37 -10.73 -40.48 49.26
CA SER A 37 -11.70 -39.39 49.11
C SER A 37 -11.10 -38.06 49.58
N PRO A 38 -11.57 -36.89 49.09
CA PRO A 38 -11.18 -35.57 49.60
C PRO A 38 -11.40 -35.40 51.10
N THR A 39 -12.34 -36.16 51.67
CA THR A 39 -12.63 -36.20 53.11
C THR A 39 -11.58 -36.95 53.94
N GLY A 40 -10.50 -37.43 53.31
CA GLY A 40 -9.43 -38.19 53.95
C GLY A 40 -9.72 -39.68 54.12
N ARG A 41 -10.96 -40.13 53.84
CA ARG A 41 -11.38 -41.52 53.96
C ARG A 41 -10.80 -42.39 52.85
N VAL A 42 -10.31 -43.57 53.22
CA VAL A 42 -9.78 -44.57 52.29
C VAL A 42 -10.77 -45.72 52.16
N GLY A 43 -11.08 -46.10 50.92
CA GLY A 43 -12.00 -47.20 50.64
C GLY A 43 -11.79 -47.80 49.27
N TRP A 44 -12.40 -48.97 49.04
CA TRP A 44 -12.33 -49.69 47.79
C TRP A 44 -13.54 -49.37 46.90
N VAL A 45 -13.28 -49.11 45.63
CA VAL A 45 -14.28 -48.84 44.59
C VAL A 45 -13.94 -49.70 43.37
N LYS A 46 -14.96 -50.14 42.63
CA LYS A 46 -14.74 -50.91 41.40
C LYS A 46 -14.05 -50.06 40.34
N LEU A 47 -13.11 -50.63 39.61
CA LEU A 47 -12.41 -49.93 38.53
C LEU A 47 -13.36 -49.40 37.44
N SER A 48 -14.47 -50.12 37.17
CA SER A 48 -15.49 -49.70 36.19
C SER A 48 -16.24 -48.42 36.57
N GLU A 49 -16.23 -48.04 37.85
CA GLU A 49 -16.86 -46.82 38.37
C GLU A 49 -15.88 -45.64 38.40
N LEU A 50 -14.61 -45.87 38.06
CA LEU A 50 -13.56 -44.84 38.00
C LEU A 50 -13.31 -44.47 36.53
N GLN A 51 -13.43 -43.18 36.23
CA GLN A 51 -13.10 -42.64 34.92
C GLN A 51 -11.92 -41.68 35.04
N LYS A 52 -10.96 -41.77 34.12
CA LYS A 52 -9.80 -40.86 34.06
C LYS A 52 -10.18 -39.45 33.58
N GLN A 53 -11.31 -39.32 32.87
CA GLN A 53 -11.79 -38.07 32.33
C GLN A 53 -12.85 -37.45 33.25
N PRO A 54 -12.89 -36.11 33.39
CA PRO A 54 -13.93 -35.44 34.15
C PRO A 54 -15.31 -35.78 33.57
N PRO A 55 -16.36 -35.89 34.40
CA PRO A 55 -17.71 -36.17 33.92
C PRO A 55 -18.19 -35.05 32.99
N ALA A 56 -18.90 -35.42 31.92
CA ALA A 56 -19.41 -34.49 30.90
C ALA A 56 -20.17 -33.29 31.50
N LYS A 57 -20.88 -33.48 32.61
CA LYS A 57 -21.61 -32.42 33.34
C LYS A 57 -20.72 -31.28 33.84
N LYS A 58 -19.43 -31.56 34.14
CA LYS A 58 -18.44 -30.52 34.50
C LYS A 58 -17.80 -29.87 33.27
N LEU A 59 -17.68 -30.60 32.16
CA LEU A 59 -17.04 -30.10 30.93
C LEU A 59 -18.00 -29.27 30.05
N LEU A 60 -19.29 -29.58 30.08
CA LEU A 60 -20.33 -28.89 29.31
C LEU A 60 -20.29 -27.35 29.43
N PRO A 61 -20.29 -26.74 30.63
CA PRO A 61 -20.26 -25.29 30.74
C PRO A 61 -18.95 -24.68 30.22
N GLU A 62 -17.82 -25.37 30.37
CA GLU A 62 -16.53 -24.88 29.86
C GLU A 62 -16.48 -24.94 28.33
N VAL A 63 -16.93 -26.05 27.75
CA VAL A 63 -17.01 -26.24 26.29
C VAL A 63 -17.98 -25.24 25.68
N GLN A 64 -19.12 -25.00 26.31
CA GLN A 64 -20.11 -24.02 25.82
C GLN A 64 -19.57 -22.59 25.88
N LYS A 65 -18.83 -22.22 26.94
CA LYS A 65 -18.12 -20.93 26.99
C LYS A 65 -17.07 -20.80 25.88
N LYS A 66 -16.30 -21.87 25.62
CA LYS A 66 -15.31 -21.89 24.54
C LYS A 66 -15.95 -21.75 23.16
N LEU A 67 -17.10 -22.40 22.95
CA LEU A 67 -17.86 -22.29 21.71
C LEU A 67 -18.38 -20.86 21.50
N GLN A 68 -19.04 -20.27 22.50
CA GLN A 68 -19.49 -18.89 22.44
C GLN A 68 -18.33 -17.91 22.18
N ALA A 69 -17.22 -18.05 22.91
CA ALA A 69 -16.04 -17.21 22.69
C ALA A 69 -15.46 -17.39 21.27
N SER A 70 -15.53 -18.58 20.69
CA SER A 70 -15.11 -18.82 19.32
C SER A 70 -16.08 -18.23 18.30
N GLU A 71 -17.38 -18.34 18.53
CA GLU A 71 -18.43 -17.74 17.68
C GLU A 71 -18.32 -16.21 17.69
N ASP A 72 -18.11 -15.59 18.86
CA ASP A 72 -17.94 -14.15 19.00
C ASP A 72 -16.68 -13.66 18.28
N LYS A 73 -15.56 -14.39 18.41
CA LYS A 73 -14.34 -14.11 17.65
C LYS A 73 -14.55 -14.22 16.15
N LEU A 74 -15.26 -15.25 15.69
CA LEU A 74 -15.54 -15.43 14.27
C LEU A 74 -16.43 -14.32 13.73
N LYS A 75 -17.44 -13.88 14.48
CA LYS A 75 -18.25 -12.72 14.12
C LYS A 75 -17.41 -11.45 14.00
N THR A 76 -16.59 -11.17 15.02
CA THR A 76 -15.69 -10.01 15.04
C THR A 76 -14.75 -10.02 13.83
N ILE A 77 -14.08 -11.16 13.56
CA ILE A 77 -13.17 -11.30 12.41
C ILE A 77 -13.92 -11.11 11.08
N ASN A 78 -15.15 -11.61 10.98
CA ASN A 78 -15.94 -11.47 9.76
C ASN A 78 -16.35 -10.02 9.53
N ASP A 79 -16.74 -9.31 10.58
CA ASP A 79 -17.10 -7.89 10.50
C ASP A 79 -15.88 -7.00 10.20
N ASP A 80 -14.73 -7.27 10.84
CA ASP A 80 -13.45 -6.62 10.54
C ASP A 80 -13.03 -6.85 9.08
N ASN A 81 -13.13 -8.10 8.60
CA ASN A 81 -12.79 -8.42 7.22
C ASN A 81 -13.72 -7.71 6.24
N LYS A 82 -15.02 -7.61 6.52
CA LYS A 82 -15.96 -6.86 5.67
C LYS A 82 -15.58 -5.39 5.61
N GLN A 83 -15.25 -4.79 6.75
CA GLN A 83 -14.84 -3.38 6.82
C GLN A 83 -13.53 -3.17 6.04
N VAL A 84 -12.50 -3.98 6.30
CA VAL A 84 -11.22 -3.91 5.59
C VAL A 84 -11.38 -4.11 4.08
N MET A 85 -12.27 -5.02 3.65
CA MET A 85 -12.55 -5.21 2.24
C MET A 85 -13.26 -4.00 1.63
N ALA A 86 -14.23 -3.41 2.33
CA ALA A 86 -14.89 -2.18 1.87
C ALA A 86 -13.89 -1.03 1.72
N ASP A 87 -13.03 -0.81 2.72
CA ASP A 87 -11.99 0.22 2.69
C ASP A 87 -10.99 -0.01 1.54
N LYS A 88 -10.60 -1.27 1.30
CA LYS A 88 -9.72 -1.63 0.18
C LYS A 88 -10.38 -1.38 -1.17
N VAL A 89 -11.64 -1.73 -1.33
CA VAL A 89 -12.39 -1.47 -2.57
C VAL A 89 -12.47 0.03 -2.83
N GLN A 90 -12.78 0.83 -1.80
CA GLN A 90 -12.80 2.28 -1.92
C GLN A 90 -11.43 2.85 -2.31
N ALA A 91 -10.37 2.39 -1.64
CA ALA A 91 -9.00 2.82 -1.95
C ALA A 91 -8.55 2.43 -3.37
N ILE A 92 -9.04 1.32 -3.92
CA ILE A 92 -8.79 0.95 -5.32
C ILE A 92 -9.51 1.90 -6.26
N ILE A 93 -10.80 2.19 -6.01
CA ILE A 93 -11.59 3.14 -6.82
C ILE A 93 -10.93 4.53 -6.84
N ASP A 94 -10.48 5.01 -5.69
CA ASP A 94 -9.83 6.32 -5.58
C ASP A 94 -8.50 6.34 -6.36
N LYS A 95 -7.73 5.26 -6.30
CA LYS A 95 -6.48 5.12 -7.06
C LYS A 95 -6.72 5.03 -8.56
N ASP A 96 -7.73 4.29 -9.01
CA ASP A 96 -8.08 4.19 -10.42
C ASP A 96 -8.52 5.56 -10.96
N SER A 97 -9.28 6.33 -10.18
CA SER A 97 -9.63 7.71 -10.52
C SER A 97 -8.39 8.61 -10.64
N LEU A 98 -7.47 8.52 -9.68
CA LEU A 98 -6.22 9.29 -9.71
C LEU A 98 -5.34 8.91 -10.91
N ILE A 99 -5.23 7.62 -11.23
CA ILE A 99 -4.48 7.14 -12.40
C ILE A 99 -5.11 7.71 -13.68
N ALA A 100 -6.43 7.65 -13.83
CA ALA A 100 -7.12 8.21 -14.99
C ALA A 100 -6.89 9.73 -15.13
N GLN A 101 -6.89 10.47 -14.02
CA GLN A 101 -6.57 11.91 -14.02
C GLN A 101 -5.12 12.16 -14.45
N LEU A 102 -4.16 11.44 -13.89
CA LEU A 102 -2.74 11.56 -14.24
C LEU A 102 -2.47 11.18 -15.70
N GLU A 103 -3.16 10.17 -16.23
CA GLU A 103 -3.06 9.80 -17.65
C GLU A 103 -3.60 10.89 -18.55
N SER A 104 -4.74 11.50 -18.19
CA SER A 104 -5.30 12.65 -18.91
C SER A 104 -4.35 13.86 -18.86
N GLU A 105 -3.82 14.20 -17.69
CA GLU A 105 -2.89 15.32 -17.53
C GLU A 105 -1.59 15.08 -18.33
N LYS A 106 -1.03 13.88 -18.27
CA LYS A 106 0.13 13.49 -19.06
C LYS A 106 -0.14 13.62 -20.55
N LYS A 107 -1.33 13.26 -21.02
CA LYS A 107 -1.73 13.44 -22.42
C LYS A 107 -1.78 14.93 -22.77
N THR A 108 -2.45 15.75 -21.98
CA THR A 108 -2.52 17.21 -22.19
C THR A 108 -1.14 17.87 -22.19
N LEU A 109 -0.25 17.47 -21.29
CA LEU A 109 1.13 17.97 -21.26
C LEU A 109 1.90 17.58 -22.52
N ARG A 110 1.75 16.35 -23.01
CA ARG A 110 2.37 15.92 -24.27
C ARG A 110 1.85 16.70 -25.47
N ASP A 111 0.53 16.92 -25.53
CA ASP A 111 -0.08 17.71 -26.60
C ASP A 111 0.41 19.17 -26.56
N THR A 112 0.55 19.74 -25.36
CA THR A 112 1.07 21.10 -25.16
C THR A 112 2.54 21.21 -25.56
N ILE A 113 3.37 20.23 -25.19
CA ILE A 113 4.78 20.19 -25.61
C ILE A 113 4.88 20.13 -27.13
N SER A 114 4.07 19.28 -27.78
CA SER A 114 4.06 19.18 -29.25
C SER A 114 3.62 20.48 -29.93
N ASP A 115 2.62 21.19 -29.38
CA ASP A 115 2.17 22.50 -29.89
C ASP A 115 3.28 23.56 -29.74
N LEU A 116 3.93 23.60 -28.57
CA LEU A 116 5.05 24.52 -28.31
C LEU A 116 6.26 24.26 -29.21
N GLU A 117 6.60 22.99 -29.45
CA GLU A 117 7.67 22.62 -30.40
C GLU A 117 7.32 23.09 -31.82
N THR A 118 6.06 22.94 -32.25
CA THR A 118 5.58 23.39 -33.56
C THR A 118 5.66 24.91 -33.69
N ARG A 119 5.20 25.65 -32.67
CA ARG A 119 5.29 27.11 -32.63
C ARG A 119 6.73 27.61 -32.62
N ASN A 120 7.61 26.95 -31.88
CA ASN A 120 9.04 27.30 -31.87
C ASN A 120 9.65 27.09 -33.26
N MET A 121 9.37 25.97 -33.93
CA MET A 121 9.82 25.75 -35.30
C MET A 121 9.28 26.82 -36.27
N GLU A 122 8.02 27.21 -36.14
CA GLU A 122 7.43 28.30 -36.94
C GLU A 122 8.11 29.65 -36.67
N LEU A 123 8.38 29.97 -35.40
CA LEU A 123 9.09 31.17 -34.98
C LEU A 123 10.54 31.22 -35.48
N ASP A 124 11.24 30.08 -35.46
CA ASP A 124 12.60 29.95 -35.98
C ASP A 124 12.62 30.17 -37.50
N LEU A 125 11.68 29.59 -38.25
CA LEU A 125 11.53 29.83 -39.69
C LEU A 125 11.20 31.30 -40.01
N LEU A 126 10.36 31.93 -39.19
CA LEU A 126 10.06 33.37 -39.31
C LEU A 126 11.25 34.26 -38.97
N GLN A 127 12.14 33.84 -38.06
CA GLN A 127 13.38 34.56 -37.77
C GLN A 127 14.39 34.42 -38.91
N ASP A 128 14.62 33.22 -39.42
CA ASP A 128 15.58 32.97 -40.51
C ASP A 128 15.21 33.77 -41.77
N THR A 129 13.91 33.80 -42.10
CA THR A 129 13.39 34.57 -43.24
C THR A 129 13.37 36.10 -43.04
N LYS A 130 13.52 36.58 -41.80
CA LYS A 130 13.70 38.01 -41.50
C LYS A 130 15.17 38.39 -41.51
N ASP A 131 16.04 37.56 -40.95
CA ASP A 131 17.48 37.79 -40.92
C ASP A 131 18.09 37.81 -42.33
N GLU A 132 17.65 36.94 -43.24
CA GLU A 132 18.09 37.00 -44.65
C GLU A 132 17.66 38.29 -45.34
N ARG A 133 16.43 38.76 -45.12
CA ARG A 133 15.93 40.02 -45.70
C ARG A 133 16.63 41.25 -45.14
N VAL A 134 16.85 41.29 -43.83
CA VAL A 134 17.54 42.41 -43.17
C VAL A 134 19.01 42.47 -43.60
N LYS A 135 19.70 41.32 -43.73
CA LYS A 135 21.08 41.29 -44.27
C LYS A 135 21.16 41.78 -45.72
N MET A 136 20.20 41.39 -46.57
CA MET A 136 20.13 41.85 -47.96
C MET A 136 19.92 43.37 -48.06
N GLU A 137 19.10 43.95 -47.20
CA GLU A 137 18.85 45.40 -47.21
C GLU A 137 20.09 46.21 -46.82
N TRP A 138 20.81 45.81 -45.77
CA TRP A 138 22.06 46.47 -45.37
C TRP A 138 23.19 46.30 -46.41
N LEU A 139 23.29 45.14 -47.07
CA LEU A 139 24.22 44.94 -48.19
C LEU A 139 23.88 45.83 -49.39
N MET A 140 22.60 46.02 -49.70
CA MET A 140 22.16 46.85 -50.82
C MET A 140 22.44 48.34 -50.56
N TYR A 141 22.18 48.82 -49.33
CA TYR A 141 22.55 50.18 -48.94
C TYR A 141 24.07 50.37 -48.90
N GLY A 142 24.84 49.44 -48.33
CA GLY A 142 26.30 49.49 -48.30
C GLY A 142 26.94 49.49 -49.71
N GLY A 143 26.45 48.64 -50.61
CA GLY A 143 26.88 48.59 -52.01
C GLY A 143 26.57 49.88 -52.79
N SER A 144 25.39 50.48 -52.55
CA SER A 144 24.99 51.74 -53.19
C SER A 144 25.91 52.91 -52.80
N VAL A 145 26.31 53.00 -51.52
CA VAL A 145 27.21 54.06 -51.02
C VAL A 145 28.62 53.90 -51.60
N LEU A 146 29.14 52.67 -51.67
CA LEU A 146 30.44 52.39 -52.30
C LEU A 146 30.43 52.75 -53.80
N PHE A 147 29.38 52.39 -54.51
CA PHE A 147 29.22 52.75 -55.92
C PHE A 147 29.17 54.27 -56.13
N PHE A 148 28.39 54.98 -55.32
CA PHE A 148 28.31 56.45 -55.38
C PHE A 148 29.66 57.11 -55.05
N GLY A 149 30.34 56.64 -54.01
CA GLY A 149 31.67 57.13 -53.64
C GLY A 149 32.71 56.91 -54.75
N MET A 150 32.64 55.76 -55.43
CA MET A 150 33.52 55.46 -56.56
C MET A 150 33.26 56.37 -57.77
N VAL A 151 31.99 56.56 -58.12
CA VAL A 151 31.58 57.45 -59.22
C VAL A 151 31.99 58.90 -58.93
N VAL A 152 31.72 59.40 -57.74
CA VAL A 152 32.09 60.77 -57.34
C VAL A 152 33.61 60.93 -57.30
N GLY A 153 34.35 59.97 -56.74
CA GLY A 153 35.81 60.00 -56.70
C GLY A 153 36.46 60.02 -58.08
N LEU A 154 35.85 59.37 -59.06
CA LEU A 154 36.36 59.32 -60.44
C LEU A 154 35.98 60.58 -61.26
N ILE A 155 34.85 61.22 -60.95
CA ILE A 155 34.38 62.45 -61.62
C ILE A 155 35.05 63.71 -61.05
N LEU A 156 35.33 63.76 -59.74
CA LEU A 156 35.95 64.91 -59.06
C LEU A 156 37.22 65.47 -59.75
N PRO A 157 38.18 64.64 -60.23
CA PRO A 157 39.39 65.16 -60.89
C PRO A 157 39.11 65.80 -62.26
N PHE A 158 37.94 65.57 -62.85
CA PHE A 158 37.57 66.11 -64.16
C PHE A 158 36.82 67.46 -64.07
N VAL A 159 36.53 67.95 -62.86
CA VAL A 159 35.85 69.24 -62.67
C VAL A 159 36.88 70.38 -62.73
N PRO A 160 36.75 71.32 -63.70
CA PRO A 160 37.68 72.42 -63.83
C PRO A 160 37.59 73.36 -62.62
N ARG A 161 38.63 73.37 -61.78
CA ARG A 161 38.78 74.31 -60.66
C ARG A 161 38.84 75.75 -61.20
N ARG A 162 37.78 76.53 -61.00
CA ARG A 162 37.82 77.98 -61.21
C ARG A 162 38.87 78.59 -60.25
N LYS A 163 40.02 78.98 -60.79
CA LYS A 163 41.00 79.81 -60.07
C LYS A 163 40.33 81.14 -59.69
N LYS A 164 40.20 81.41 -58.39
CA LYS A 164 39.90 82.76 -57.90
C LYS A 164 41.15 83.62 -58.15
N ARG A 165 40.99 84.68 -58.95
CA ARG A 165 41.97 85.77 -59.05
C ARG A 165 41.95 86.52 -57.72
N SER A 166 43.10 86.58 -57.05
CA SER A 166 43.34 87.55 -55.98
C SER A 166 43.75 88.86 -56.64
N ASP A 167 42.93 89.88 -56.49
CA ASP A 167 43.34 91.27 -56.70
C ASP A 167 44.42 91.61 -55.66
N SER A 168 45.55 92.12 -56.13
CA SER A 168 46.45 92.91 -55.29
C SER A 168 47.12 93.98 -56.13
N TRP A 169 46.63 95.20 -55.89
CA TRP A 169 47.16 96.55 -56.10
C TRP A 169 47.61 97.02 -57.50
#